data_AF-Q1Q9W1-F1
#
_entry.id   AF-Q1Q9W1-F1
#
_cell.length_a   1.000
_cell.length_b   1.000
_cell.length_c   1.000
_cell.angle_alpha   90.00
_cell.angle_beta   90.00
_cell.angle_gamma   90.00
#
_symmetry.space_group_name_H-M   'P 1'
#
loop_
_entity.id
_entity.type
_entity.pdbx_description
1 polymer ?
#
loop_
_entity_poly.entity_id
_entity_poly.type
_entity_poly.pdbx_seq_one_letter_code
_entity_poly.pdbx_strand_id
1 'polypeptide(L)' 'MPNQIWTGDVTYIRIKSGWCYLAVVLDLYAQHMMGFTVSDCPDSMLTAKALQMAYHTSQTFAEARSAIIDYI' A
#
# COMPACT_ATOMS: atom_id res chain seq x y z
N MET A 1 7.27 -9.24 -12.77
CA MET A 1 6.02 -8.61 -13.28
C MET A 1 5.46 -7.72 -12.17
N PRO A 2 4.66 -6.70 -12.49
CA PRO A 2 3.90 -5.97 -11.48
C PRO A 2 3.05 -6.93 -10.65
N ASN A 3 2.79 -6.57 -9.40
CA ASN A 3 1.91 -7.26 -8.46
C ASN A 3 2.37 -8.67 -8.05
N GLN A 4 3.68 -8.91 -7.99
CA GLN A 4 4.26 -10.20 -7.58
C GLN A 4 5.01 -10.15 -6.25
N ILE A 5 5.74 -9.07 -6.01
CA ILE A 5 6.52 -8.88 -4.79
C ILE A 5 6.27 -7.46 -4.30
N TRP A 6 5.80 -7.37 -3.06
CA TRP A 6 5.61 -6.10 -2.39
C TRP A 6 6.66 -5.92 -1.31
N THR A 7 7.02 -4.67 -1.07
CA THR A 7 7.83 -4.27 0.08
C THR A 7 7.02 -3.31 0.95
N GLY A 8 7.26 -3.34 2.26
CA GLY A 8 6.62 -2.44 3.20
C GLY A 8 7.66 -1.70 4.03
N ASP A 9 7.35 -0.46 4.40
CA ASP A 9 8.16 0.34 5.32
C ASP A 9 7.27 1.12 6.29
N VAL A 10 7.81 1.42 7.46
CA VAL A 10 7.16 2.27 8.46
C VAL A 10 8.11 3.40 8.82
N THR A 11 7.64 4.63 8.66
CA THR A 11 8.40 5.83 9.00
C THR A 11 7.61 6.76 9.89
N TYR A 12 8.28 7.77 10.45
CA TYR A 12 7.68 8.78 11.30
C TYR A 12 7.74 10.15 10.62
N ILE A 13 6.68 10.94 10.76
CA ILE A 13 6.51 12.25 10.14
C ILE A 13 6.30 13.29 11.24
N ARG A 14 7.09 14.36 11.21
CA ARG A 14 6.94 15.47 12.15
C ARG A 14 5.73 16.33 11.76
N ILE A 15 4.78 16.50 12.67
CA ILE A 15 3.61 17.37 12.52
C ILE A 15 3.59 18.43 13.62
N LYS A 16 2.76 19.48 13.50
CA LYS A 16 2.74 20.56 14.52
C LYS A 16 2.45 20.04 15.93
N SER A 17 1.56 19.06 16.07
CA SER A 17 1.15 18.46 17.35
C SER A 17 2.08 17.34 17.87
N GLY A 18 3.16 16.99 17.17
CA GLY A 18 4.06 15.91 17.57
C GLY A 18 4.59 15.09 16.39
N TRP A 19 4.49 13.78 16.50
CA TRP A 19 4.84 12.81 15.45
C TRP A 19 3.60 12.01 15.06
N CYS A 20 3.52 11.63 13.79
CA CYS A 20 2.67 10.54 13.35
C CYS A 20 3.52 9.49 12.62
N TYR A 21 2.95 8.30 12.43
CA TYR A 21 3.59 7.17 11.80
C TYR A 21 2.86 6.84 10.51
N LEU A 22 3.62 6.62 9.45
CA LEU A 22 3.14 6.26 8.13
C LEU A 22 3.63 4.85 7.83
N ALA A 23 2.71 3.94 7.57
CA ALA A 23 3.02 2.65 6.96
C ALA A 23 2.68 2.70 5.46
N VAL A 24 3.59 2.20 4.63
CA VAL A 24 3.42 2.11 3.17
C VAL A 24 3.69 0.69 2.69
N VAL A 25 2.99 0.29 1.64
CA VAL A 25 3.25 -0.93 0.88
C VAL A 25 3.41 -0.56 -0.59
N LEU A 26 4.53 -0.94 -1.19
CA LEU A 26 4.90 -0.64 -2.57
C LEU A 26 5.04 -1.94 -3.37
N ASP A 27 4.66 -1.91 -4.63
CA ASP A 27 5.08 -2.93 -5.59
C ASP A 27 6.55 -2.73 -5.97
N LEU A 28 7.40 -3.73 -5.76
CA LEU A 28 8.83 -3.59 -6.00
C LEU A 28 9.18 -3.41 -7.47
N TYR A 29 8.40 -3.97 -8.39
CA TYR A 29 8.70 -3.92 -9.82
C TYR A 29 8.21 -2.61 -10.44
N ALA A 30 6.96 -2.24 -10.17
CA ALA A 30 6.32 -1.06 -10.75
C ALA A 30 6.61 0.23 -9.95
N GLN A 31 7.16 0.12 -8.73
CA GLN A 31 7.34 1.25 -7.82
C GLN A 31 6.02 2.02 -7.57
N HIS A 32 4.91 1.31 -7.61
CA HIS A 32 3.57 1.86 -7.38
C HIS A 32 3.18 1.69 -5.91
N MET A 33 2.51 2.69 -5.35
CA MET A 33 1.93 2.59 -4.02
C MET A 33 0.69 1.70 -4.04
N MET A 34 0.76 0.57 -3.34
CA MET A 34 -0.33 -0.39 -3.25
C MET A 34 -1.27 -0.05 -2.09
N GLY A 35 -0.72 0.41 -0.97
CA GLY A 35 -1.51 0.82 0.18
C GLY A 35 -0.72 1.66 1.17
N PHE A 36 -1.41 2.48 1.95
CA PHE A 36 -0.82 3.27 3.02
C PHE A 36 -1.81 3.54 4.13
N THR A 37 -1.30 3.83 5.32
CA THR A 37 -2.12 4.36 6.42
C THR A 37 -1.28 5.20 7.36
N VAL A 38 -1.93 6.07 8.13
CA VAL A 38 -1.31 6.96 9.10
C VAL A 38 -1.98 6.79 10.46
N SER A 39 -1.19 6.77 11.52
CA SER A 39 -1.66 6.73 12.90
C SER A 39 -0.71 7.52 13.80
N ASP A 40 -1.19 7.93 14.96
CA ASP A 40 -0.42 8.41 16.09
C ASP A 40 0.31 7.28 16.84
N CYS A 41 -0.01 6.01 16.57
CA CYS A 41 0.57 4.83 17.22
C CYS A 41 1.37 3.96 16.22
N PRO A 42 2.64 3.60 16.52
CA PRO A 42 3.43 2.68 15.72
C PRO A 42 3.13 1.24 16.09
N ASP A 43 1.91 0.78 15.80
CA ASP A 43 1.44 -0.56 16.18
C ASP A 43 1.22 -1.48 14.96
N SER A 44 0.90 -2.75 15.25
CA SER A 44 0.61 -3.72 14.21
C SER A 44 -0.65 -3.37 13.40
N MET A 45 -1.60 -2.65 14.00
CA MET A 45 -2.83 -2.23 13.32
C MET A 45 -2.55 -1.22 12.20
N LEU A 46 -1.58 -0.31 12.40
CA LEU A 46 -1.08 0.55 11.35
C LEU A 46 -0.60 -0.29 10.15
N THR A 47 0.33 -1.23 10.37
CA THR A 47 0.86 -2.04 9.26
C THR A 47 -0.18 -2.95 8.62
N ALA A 48 -1.08 -3.55 9.41
CA ALA A 48 -2.13 -4.44 8.93
C ALA A 48 -3.12 -3.70 8.02
N LYS A 49 -3.49 -2.46 8.35
CA LYS A 49 -4.37 -1.62 7.52
C LYS A 49 -3.73 -1.27 6.18
N ALA A 50 -2.44 -0.90 6.17
CA ALA A 50 -1.72 -0.61 4.94
C ALA A 50 -1.64 -1.85 4.03
N LEU A 51 -1.37 -3.02 4.60
CA LEU A 51 -1.34 -4.29 3.86
C LEU A 51 -2.74 -4.70 3.36
N GLN A 52 -3.78 -4.52 4.17
CA GLN A 52 -5.16 -4.81 3.76
C GLN A 52 -5.58 -3.92 2.58
N MET A 53 -5.22 -2.64 2.61
CA MET A 53 -5.42 -1.73 1.47
C MET A 53 -4.66 -2.22 0.24
N ALA A 54 -3.38 -2.57 0.38
CA ALA A 54 -2.56 -3.11 -0.71
C ALA A 54 -3.19 -4.35 -1.35
N TYR A 55 -3.73 -5.26 -0.54
CA TYR A 55 -4.43 -6.44 -1.02
C TYR A 55 -5.65 -6.08 -1.87
N HIS A 56 -6.52 -5.15 -1.42
CA HIS A 56 -7.68 -4.72 -2.21
C HIS A 56 -7.26 -4.05 -3.52
N THR A 57 -6.29 -3.14 -3.46
CA THR A 57 -5.73 -2.47 -4.64
C THR A 57 -5.20 -3.48 -5.66
N SER A 58 -4.58 -4.57 -5.18
CA SER A 58 -4.07 -5.63 -6.05
C SER A 58 -5.15 -6.37 -6.84
N GLN A 59 -6.34 -6.57 -6.24
CA GLN A 59 -7.48 -7.17 -6.91
C GLN A 59 -8.02 -6.25 -8.00
N THR A 60 -8.15 -4.95 -7.71
CA THR A 60 -8.60 -3.95 -8.69
C THR A 60 -7.68 -3.89 -9.92
N PHE A 61 -6.36 -3.96 -9.73
CA PHE A 61 -5.42 -4.00 -10.85
C PHE A 61 -5.53 -5.29 -11.67
N ALA A 62 -5.80 -6.44 -11.02
CA ALA A 62 -6.02 -7.70 -11.72
C ALA A 62 -7.31 -7.66 -12.56
N GLU A 63 -8.40 -7.15 -11.99
CA GLU A 63 -9.68 -6.95 -12.68
C GLU A 63 -9.53 -6.00 -13.88
N ALA A 64 -8.87 -4.84 -13.69
CA ALA A 64 -8.62 -3.90 -14.76
C ALA A 64 -7.76 -4.49 -15.89
N ARG A 65 -6.74 -5.31 -15.55
CA ARG A 65 -5.96 -6.04 -16.56
C ARG A 65 -6.81 -7.03 -17.34
N SER A 66 -7.72 -7.75 -16.68
CA SER A 66 -8.64 -8.67 -17.36
C SER A 66 -9.57 -7.92 -18.30
N ALA A 67 -10.20 -6.84 -17.82
CA ALA A 67 -11.14 -6.05 -18.61
C ALA A 67 -10.50 -5.42 -19.87
N ILE A 68 -9.23 -5.01 -19.80
CA ILE A 68 -8.49 -4.51 -20.97
C ILE A 68 -8.25 -5.63 -21.98
N ILE A 69 -7.91 -6.84 -21.54
CA ILE A 69 -7.69 -7.99 -22.43
C ILE A 69 -9.01 -8.40 -23.10
N ASP A 70 -10.13 -8.36 -22.37
CA ASP A 70 -11.45 -8.72 -22.92
C ASP A 70 -11.97 -7.71 -23.97
N TYR A 71 -11.39 -6.51 -24.04
CA TYR A 71 -11.76 -5.46 -24.98
C TYR A 71 -10.97 -5.47 -26.30
N ILE A 72 -9.88 -6.25 -26.37
CA ILE A 72 -8.98 -6.35 -27.55
C ILE A 72 -9.23 -7.67 -28.27
#